data_AF-A0AAD4J9S9-F1
#
_entry.id   AF-A0AAD4J9S9-F1
#
_cell.length_a   1.000
_cell.length_b   1.000
_cell.length_c   1.000
_cell.angle_alpha   90.00
_cell.angle_beta   90.00
_cell.angle_gamma   90.00
#
_symmetry.space_group_name_H-M   'P 1'
#
loop_
_entity.id
_entity.type
_entity.pdbx_description
1 polymer ?
#
loop_
_entity_poly.entity_id
_entity_poly.type
_entity_poly.pdbx_seq_one_letter_code
_entity_poly.pdbx_strand_id
1 'polypeptide(L)'
;MSDVEREEEEESVSELLRDRFRLCTISIAEAEAKRNGMEISQPIMACVSDLAFKYAKQLAKDLELFAQHGGRKSVNMEDVILSAHRNDHLSASLRSFCNDLKAKEPQSDRKRKKTTKKEDKIADI
;
A
#
# COMPACT_ATOMS: atom_id res chain seq x y z
N MET A 1 31.31 8.62 8.64
CA MET A 1 30.02 9.06 9.20
C MET A 1 29.94 8.51 10.61
N SER A 2 29.89 9.39 11.60
CA SER A 2 29.78 8.99 13.01
C SER A 2 28.37 8.45 13.32
N ASP A 3 28.19 7.81 14.47
CA ASP A 3 26.87 7.36 14.91
C ASP A 3 25.91 8.55 15.08
N VAL A 4 26.44 9.64 15.65
CA VAL A 4 25.73 10.90 15.87
C VAL A 4 25.26 11.52 14.56
N GLU A 5 26.13 11.58 13.55
CA GLU A 5 25.76 12.11 12.23
C GLU A 5 24.64 11.29 11.58
N ARG A 6 24.56 9.97 11.83
CA ARG A 6 23.49 9.12 11.27
C ARG A 6 22.16 9.35 11.97
N GLU A 7 22.19 9.48 13.30
CA GLU A 7 20.99 9.77 14.08
C GLU A 7 20.39 11.14 13.73
N GLU A 8 21.22 12.17 13.56
CA GLU A 8 20.80 13.50 13.14
C GLU A 8 20.16 13.50 11.74
N GLU A 9 20.73 12.74 10.79
CA GLU A 9 20.14 12.58 9.47
C GLU A 9 18.80 11.85 9.51
N GLU A 10 18.68 10.78 10.30
CA GLU A 10 17.43 10.04 10.47
C GLU A 10 16.33 10.90 11.10
N GLU A 11 16.67 11.72 12.09
CA GLU A 11 15.74 12.66 12.72
C GLU A 11 15.25 13.71 11.71
N SER A 12 16.18 14.32 10.95
CA SER A 12 15.85 15.29 9.91
C SER A 12 14.93 14.71 8.82
N VAL A 13 15.19 13.48 8.37
CA VAL A 13 14.33 12.78 7.41
C VAL A 13 12.96 12.49 8.03
N SER A 14 12.91 12.08 9.29
CA SER A 14 11.67 11.82 10.03
C SER A 14 10.81 13.08 10.14
N GLU A 15 11.42 14.24 10.47
CA GLU A 15 10.72 15.53 10.51
C GLU A 15 10.16 15.91 9.14
N LEU A 16 10.96 15.80 8.07
CA LEU A 16 10.51 16.09 6.71
C LEU A 16 9.33 15.20 6.29
N LEU A 17 9.38 13.91 6.62
CA LEU A 17 8.28 12.98 6.34
C LEU A 17 7.02 13.35 7.12
N ARG A 18 7.16 13.74 8.37
CA ARG A 18 6.04 14.14 9.23
C ARG A 18 5.35 15.39 8.71
N ASP A 19 6.12 16.39 8.27
CA ASP A 19 5.60 17.62 7.69
C ASP A 19 4.84 17.37 6.39
N ARG A 20 5.41 16.57 5.48
CA ARG A 20 4.73 16.16 4.25
C ARG A 20 3.46 15.38 4.53
N PHE A 21 3.50 14.47 5.49
CA PHE A 21 2.35 13.69 5.91
C PHE A 21 1.22 14.57 6.47
N ARG A 22 1.58 15.58 7.27
CA ARG A 22 0.64 16.58 7.79
C ARG A 22 -0.03 17.36 6.67
N LEU A 23 0.71 17.84 5.66
CA LEU A 23 0.14 18.54 4.51
C LEU A 23 -0.87 17.66 3.74
N CYS A 24 -0.55 16.39 3.50
CA CYS A 24 -1.48 15.44 2.89
C CYS A 24 -2.74 15.24 3.73
N THR A 25 -2.57 15.11 5.05
CA THR A 25 -3.70 14.93 5.97
C THR A 25 -4.63 16.14 5.96
N ILE A 26 -4.07 17.35 5.99
CA ILE A 26 -4.81 18.61 5.88
C ILE A 26 -5.64 18.61 4.58
N SER A 27 -5.00 18.33 3.45
CA SER A 27 -5.68 18.34 2.15
C SER A 27 -6.86 17.36 2.10
N ILE A 28 -6.70 16.13 2.61
CA ILE A 28 -7.77 15.12 2.64
C ILE A 28 -8.90 15.55 3.59
N ALA A 29 -8.55 15.98 4.79
CA ALA A 29 -9.50 16.32 5.83
C ALA A 29 -10.31 17.59 5.48
N GLU A 30 -9.70 18.61 4.91
CA GLU A 30 -10.39 19.81 4.42
C GLU A 30 -11.31 19.50 3.24
N ALA A 31 -10.89 18.64 2.31
CA ALA A 31 -11.73 18.21 1.20
C ALA A 31 -12.96 17.41 1.67
N GLU A 32 -12.83 16.61 2.73
CA GLU A 32 -13.96 15.94 3.38
C GLU A 32 -14.85 16.95 4.13
N ALA A 33 -14.27 17.84 4.94
CA ALA A 33 -15.03 18.84 5.69
C ALA A 33 -15.87 19.72 4.76
N LYS A 34 -15.28 20.21 3.66
CA LYS A 34 -15.98 21.01 2.64
C LYS A 34 -17.14 20.25 1.99
N ARG A 35 -16.97 18.96 1.69
CA ARG A 35 -18.05 18.12 1.14
C ARG A 35 -19.24 17.98 2.10
N ASN A 36 -18.97 18.06 3.40
CA ASN A 36 -20.00 17.98 4.44
C ASN A 36 -20.47 19.36 4.94
N GLY A 37 -19.99 20.46 4.36
CA GLY A 37 -20.33 21.82 4.83
C GLY A 37 -19.81 22.13 6.24
N MET A 38 -18.69 21.53 6.62
CA MET A 38 -18.07 21.66 7.94
C MET A 38 -16.68 22.29 7.84
N GLU A 39 -16.18 22.76 8.98
CA GLU A 39 -14.79 23.20 9.18
C GLU A 39 -14.13 22.34 10.26
N ILE A 40 -12.81 22.18 10.18
CA ILE A 40 -12.03 21.43 11.17
C ILE A 40 -11.16 22.42 11.93
N SER A 41 -11.22 22.39 13.27
CA SER A 41 -10.38 23.23 14.09
C SER A 41 -8.91 22.80 14.03
N GLN A 42 -8.00 23.76 14.16
CA GLN A 42 -6.55 23.50 14.07
C GLN A 42 -6.04 22.43 15.05
N PRO A 43 -6.48 22.38 16.33
CA PRO A 43 -6.04 21.32 17.25
C PRO A 43 -6.49 19.93 16.79
N ILE A 44 -7.72 19.81 16.27
CA ILE A 44 -8.23 18.53 15.75
C ILE A 44 -7.43 18.10 14.52
N MET A 45 -7.11 19.04 13.62
CA MET A 45 -6.28 18.77 12.45
C MET A 45 -4.88 18.26 12.84
N ALA A 46 -4.26 18.86 13.86
CA ALA A 46 -2.98 18.40 14.39
C ALA A 46 -3.08 16.98 14.97
N CYS A 47 -4.11 16.71 15.77
CA CYS A 47 -4.35 15.38 16.32
C CYS A 47 -4.57 14.31 15.25
N VAL A 48 -5.36 14.60 14.22
CA VAL A 48 -5.61 13.67 13.10
C VAL A 48 -4.32 13.39 12.34
N SER A 49 -3.51 14.42 12.07
CA SER A 49 -2.21 14.28 11.40
C SER A 49 -1.24 13.38 12.19
N ASP A 50 -1.12 13.60 13.50
CA ASP A 50 -0.28 12.78 14.36
C ASP A 50 -0.79 11.34 14.47
N LEU A 51 -2.10 11.15 14.56
CA LEU A 51 -2.70 9.82 14.65
C LEU A 51 -2.47 9.03 13.36
N ALA A 52 -2.70 9.64 12.21
CA ALA A 52 -2.51 9.00 10.91
C ALA A 52 -1.02 8.69 10.66
N PHE A 53 -0.08 9.54 11.09
CA PHE A 53 1.36 9.26 10.99
C PHE A 53 1.77 8.07 11.87
N LYS A 54 1.29 8.02 13.13
CA LYS A 54 1.51 6.88 14.04
C LYS A 54 0.89 5.60 13.49
N TYR A 55 -0.31 5.69 12.91
CA TYR A 55 -0.98 4.57 12.28
C TYR A 55 -0.18 4.04 11.09
N ALA A 56 0.36 4.90 10.23
CA ALA A 56 1.22 4.49 9.11
C ALA A 56 2.45 3.71 9.58
N LYS A 57 3.08 4.12 10.69
CA LYS A 57 4.19 3.37 11.31
C LYS A 57 3.78 1.97 11.76
N GLN A 58 2.62 1.84 12.40
CA GLN A 58 2.12 0.52 12.82
C GLN A 58 1.76 -0.35 11.62
N LEU A 59 1.06 0.22 10.64
CA LEU A 59 0.69 -0.46 9.40
C LEU A 59 1.93 -1.00 8.67
N ALA A 60 3.01 -0.22 8.58
CA ALA A 60 4.26 -0.68 7.94
C ALA A 60 4.83 -1.94 8.61
N LYS A 61 4.82 -2.00 9.95
CA LYS A 61 5.27 -3.18 10.71
C LYS A 61 4.36 -4.38 10.47
N ASP A 62 3.05 -4.16 10.48
CA ASP A 62 2.08 -5.23 10.25
C ASP A 62 2.24 -5.82 8.85
N LEU A 63 2.42 -4.97 7.82
CA LEU A 63 2.65 -5.40 6.44
C LEU A 63 3.94 -6.21 6.30
N GLU A 64 5.02 -5.80 6.97
CA GLU A 64 6.26 -6.57 7.00
C GLU A 64 6.04 -7.95 7.63
N LEU A 65 5.35 -8.01 8.77
CA LEU A 65 5.05 -9.28 9.46
C LEU A 65 4.15 -10.19 8.61
N PHE A 66 3.18 -9.64 7.89
CA PHE A 66 2.32 -10.42 6.99
C PHE A 66 3.12 -11.01 5.81
N ALA A 67 4.02 -10.23 5.21
CA ALA A 67 4.90 -10.71 4.16
C ALA A 67 5.82 -11.84 4.68
N GLN A 68 6.41 -11.65 5.87
CA GLN A 68 7.27 -12.64 6.52
C GLN A 68 6.51 -13.93 6.88
N HIS A 69 5.28 -13.82 7.40
CA HIS A 69 4.42 -14.96 7.67
C HIS A 69 4.12 -15.77 6.40
N GLY A 70 3.97 -15.09 5.26
CA GLY A 70 3.85 -15.71 3.95
C GLY A 70 5.17 -16.19 3.33
N GLY A 71 6.29 -16.18 4.06
CA GLY A 71 7.62 -16.58 3.57
C GLY A 71 8.23 -15.63 2.53
N ARG A 72 7.73 -14.39 2.42
CA ARG A 72 8.13 -13.39 1.43
C ARG A 72 8.97 -12.29 2.08
N LYS A 73 9.87 -11.70 1.28
CA LYS A 73 10.66 -10.51 1.65
C LYS A 73 10.08 -9.20 1.09
N SER A 74 8.99 -9.29 0.33
CA SER A 74 8.37 -8.16 -0.34
C SER A 74 6.86 -8.20 -0.10
N VAL A 75 6.33 -7.04 0.30
CA VAL A 75 4.91 -6.81 0.56
C VAL A 75 4.13 -6.84 -0.76
N ASN A 76 2.96 -7.48 -0.77
CA ASN A 76 2.06 -7.52 -1.90
C ASN A 76 0.63 -7.07 -1.52
N MET A 77 -0.30 -7.11 -2.47
CA MET A 77 -1.68 -6.66 -2.24
C MET A 77 -2.43 -7.50 -1.21
N GLU A 78 -2.09 -8.77 -1.03
CA GLU A 78 -2.74 -9.63 -0.04
C GLU A 78 -2.38 -9.20 1.39
N ASP A 79 -1.16 -8.74 1.63
CA ASP A 79 -0.74 -8.16 2.93
C ASP A 79 -1.54 -6.90 3.24
N VAL A 80 -1.74 -6.04 2.23
CA VAL A 80 -2.53 -4.80 2.36
C VAL A 80 -3.99 -5.14 2.67
N ILE A 81 -4.58 -6.10 1.98
CA ILE A 81 -5.96 -6.54 2.25
C ILE A 81 -6.06 -7.16 3.65
N LEU A 82 -5.08 -7.95 4.08
CA LEU A 82 -5.05 -8.56 5.41
C LEU A 82 -4.98 -7.51 6.53
N SER A 83 -4.35 -6.35 6.30
CA SER A 83 -4.36 -5.26 7.28
C SER A 83 -5.78 -4.77 7.65
N ALA A 84 -6.75 -4.96 6.75
CA ALA A 84 -8.15 -4.59 6.98
C ALA A 84 -9.04 -5.74 7.49
N HIS A 85 -8.49 -6.89 7.89
CA HIS A 85 -9.28 -8.09 8.26
C HIS A 85 -10.30 -7.88 9.39
N ARG A 86 -10.14 -6.86 10.23
CA ARG A 86 -11.07 -6.54 11.32
C ARG A 86 -12.29 -5.74 10.85
N ASN A 87 -12.32 -5.31 9.59
CA ASN A 87 -13.38 -4.52 8.99
C ASN A 87 -13.72 -5.10 7.61
N ASP A 88 -14.76 -5.92 7.56
CA ASP A 88 -15.18 -6.62 6.34
C ASP A 88 -15.48 -5.67 5.18
N HIS A 89 -16.12 -4.53 5.47
CA HIS A 89 -16.43 -3.53 4.45
C HIS A 89 -15.17 -2.91 3.85
N LEU A 90 -14.18 -2.58 4.69
CA LEU A 90 -12.90 -2.06 4.22
C LEU A 90 -12.10 -3.12 3.45
N SER A 91 -12.06 -4.36 3.95
CA SER A 91 -11.42 -5.48 3.26
C SER A 91 -12.03 -5.73 1.88
N ALA A 92 -13.36 -5.70 1.77
CA ALA A 92 -14.06 -5.82 0.49
C ALA A 92 -13.74 -4.65 -0.46
N SER A 93 -13.69 -3.42 0.05
CA SER A 93 -13.32 -2.23 -0.73
C SER A 93 -11.89 -2.33 -1.27
N LEU A 94 -10.93 -2.77 -0.45
CA LEU A 94 -9.53 -2.97 -0.87
C LEU A 94 -9.40 -4.09 -1.91
N ARG A 95 -10.17 -5.17 -1.78
CA ARG A 95 -10.22 -6.25 -2.79
C ARG A 95 -10.75 -5.74 -4.12
N SER A 96 -11.83 -4.95 -4.11
CA SER A 96 -12.36 -4.33 -5.32
C SER A 96 -11.31 -3.44 -5.99
N PHE A 97 -10.66 -2.58 -5.21
CA PHE A 97 -9.61 -1.71 -5.70
C PHE A 97 -8.41 -2.47 -6.29
N CYS A 98 -7.99 -3.57 -5.65
CA CYS A 98 -6.95 -4.46 -6.16
C CYS A 98 -7.31 -5.07 -7.54
N ASN A 99 -8.57 -5.47 -7.73
CA ASN A 99 -9.03 -5.99 -9.01
C ASN A 99 -9.06 -4.91 -10.10
N ASP A 100 -9.47 -3.69 -9.76
CA ASP A 100 -9.48 -2.56 -10.70
C ASP A 100 -8.06 -2.20 -11.17
N LEU A 101 -7.07 -2.29 -10.27
CA LEU A 101 -5.66 -2.08 -10.63
C LEU A 101 -5.16 -3.15 -11.61
N LYS A 102 -5.48 -4.42 -11.36
CA LYS A 102 -5.12 -5.54 -12.26
C LYS A 102 -5.78 -5.42 -13.64
N ALA A 103 -7.00 -4.87 -13.70
CA ALA A 103 -7.71 -4.65 -14.96
C ALA A 103 -7.13 -3.49 -15.79
N LYS A 104 -6.49 -2.51 -15.14
CA LYS A 104 -5.87 -1.35 -15.79
C LYS A 104 -4.42 -1.58 -16.18
N GLU A 105 -3.79 -2.64 -15.71
CA GLU A 105 -2.41 -2.99 -16.06
C GLU A 105 -2.36 -3.41 -17.55
N PRO A 106 -1.58 -2.72 -18.41
CA PRO A 106 -1.46 -3.12 -19.81
C PRO A 106 -0.92 -4.54 -19.85
N GLN A 107 -1.66 -5.42 -20.53
CA GLN A 107 -1.39 -6.85 -20.61
C GLN A 107 -0.04 -7.09 -21.31
N SER A 108 1.07 -7.00 -20.57
CA SER A 108 2.40 -7.27 -21.09
C SER A 108 2.49 -8.76 -21.45
N ASP A 109 2.51 -9.00 -22.77
CA ASP A 109 2.95 -10.20 -23.48
C ASP A 109 2.94 -11.53 -22.70
N ARG A 110 1.76 -12.06 -22.40
CA ARG A 110 1.59 -13.52 -22.27
C ARG A 110 1.51 -14.18 -23.65
N LYS A 111 2.57 -14.01 -24.46
CA LYS A 111 2.89 -14.94 -25.56
C LYS A 111 4.04 -15.85 -25.12
N ARG A 112 3.73 -16.86 -24.31
CA ARG A 112 4.41 -18.16 -24.43
C ARG A 112 3.39 -19.19 -24.92
N LYS A 113 3.37 -19.29 -26.24
CA LYS A 113 2.71 -20.30 -27.06
C LYS A 113 3.02 -21.69 -26.48
N LYS A 114 2.01 -22.36 -25.92
CA LYS A 114 2.05 -23.80 -25.64
C LYS A 114 2.12 -24.50 -26.99
N THR A 115 3.32 -24.82 -27.47
CA THR A 115 3.48 -25.75 -28.60
C THR A 115 3.18 -27.15 -28.10
N THR A 116 1.92 -27.55 -28.20
CA THR A 116 1.52 -28.95 -28.29
C THR A 116 2.11 -29.52 -29.59
N LYS A 117 3.25 -30.22 -29.50
CA LYS A 117 3.68 -31.13 -30.57
C LYS A 117 2.85 -32.41 -30.44
N LYS A 118 1.93 -32.54 -31.39
CA LYS A 118 1.06 -33.67 -31.66
C LYS A 118 1.92 -34.87 -32.06
N GLU A 119 1.67 -36.02 -31.44
CA GLU A 119 2.07 -37.32 -31.96
C GLU A 119 1.37 -37.52 -33.31
N ASP A 120 2.12 -37.85 -34.36
CA ASP A 120 1.60 -38.54 -35.53
C ASP A 120 2.51 -39.74 -35.79
N LYS A 121 1.90 -40.91 -35.80
CA LYS A 121 2.44 -42.23 -36.08
C LYS A 121 2.05 -42.59 -37.52
N ILE A 122 2.91 -43.36 -38.23
CA ILE A 122 2.68 -44.14 -39.47
C ILE A 122 2.95 -43.33 -40.78
N ALA A 123 3.72 -43.73 -41.82
CA ALA A 123 4.23 -45.03 -42.31
C ALA A 123 5.56 -44.91 -43.13
N ASP A 124 6.12 -46.09 -43.48
CA ASP A 124 7.02 -46.46 -44.61
C ASP A 124 8.54 -46.20 -44.48
N ILE A 125 9.33 -47.25 -44.16
CA ILE A 125 9.91 -48.29 -45.06
C ILE A 125 10.42 -49.46 -44.19
#